data_AF-A0A5N9G8Q3-F1
#
_entry.id   AF-A0A5N9G8Q3-F1
#
_cell.length_a   1.000
_cell.length_b   1.000
_cell.length_c   1.000
_cell.angle_alpha   90.00
_cell.angle_beta   90.00
_cell.angle_gamma   90.00
#
_symmetry.space_group_name_H-M   'P 1'
#
loop_
_entity.id
_entity.type
_entity.pdbx_description
1 polymer ?
#
loop_
_entity_poly.entity_id
_entity_poly.type
_entity_poly.pdbx_seq_one_letter_code
_entity_poly.pdbx_strand_id
1 'polypeptide(L)'
;MGARTIATRCFIATVLTSDEARIVREPIPDSELMKAPRIVVETVLFPVREGADFVAELFGADGWDAVNAAYTNPPISTEQVLHPERYLEGEEPHLTTLPDISPDLGRGWNEVVSDAMGEFLLKAYLEEYLDSSQAADAMDGWGGDRYSLLNGPLGERLFVSMIRWDTFPNAAEFMDSYQVFMGVKYQGVDGVVSEGDQSSRRWIAPEETVFMGRIGPAILWIIGEGTAVVGEALDLLADALAADAPPPTPVGGGTTRP
;
A
#
# COMPACT_ATOMS: atom_id res chain seq x y z
N MET A 1 13.60 5.08 15.60
CA MET A 1 13.67 3.61 15.54
C MET A 1 12.47 2.97 14.82
N GLY A 2 11.36 3.70 14.57
CA GLY A 2 10.13 3.15 13.96
C GLY A 2 10.07 3.05 12.43
N ALA A 3 10.54 4.07 11.67
CA ALA A 3 10.42 4.07 10.20
C ALA A 3 11.19 2.93 9.50
N ARG A 4 12.34 2.52 10.06
CA ARG A 4 13.17 1.43 9.53
C ARG A 4 12.54 0.05 9.67
N THR A 5 11.60 -0.14 10.59
CA THR A 5 10.94 -1.44 10.81
C THR A 5 9.77 -1.65 9.87
N ILE A 6 9.09 -0.57 9.47
CA ILE A 6 7.90 -0.62 8.60
C ILE A 6 8.30 -0.83 7.14
N ALA A 7 9.18 0.02 6.60
CA ALA A 7 9.63 -0.12 5.21
C ALA A 7 10.29 -1.46 4.93
N THR A 8 11.11 -1.95 5.86
CA THR A 8 11.74 -3.26 5.71
C THR A 8 10.71 -4.39 5.83
N ARG A 9 9.67 -4.29 6.66
CA ARG A 9 8.62 -5.32 6.75
C ARG A 9 7.66 -5.33 5.55
N CYS A 10 7.27 -4.17 5.02
CA CYS A 10 6.49 -4.07 3.78
C CYS A 10 7.29 -4.62 2.60
N PHE A 11 8.55 -4.20 2.46
CA PHE A 11 9.44 -4.73 1.43
C PHE A 11 9.69 -6.25 1.57
N ILE A 12 9.85 -6.75 2.80
CA ILE A 12 9.92 -8.19 3.09
C ILE A 12 8.65 -8.92 2.62
N ALA A 13 7.49 -8.28 2.72
CA ALA A 13 6.20 -8.88 2.40
C ALA A 13 5.83 -8.81 0.91
N THR A 14 6.33 -7.81 0.16
CA THR A 14 5.93 -7.56 -1.23
C THR A 14 7.04 -7.85 -2.26
N VAL A 15 8.31 -7.95 -1.83
CA VAL A 15 9.46 -8.07 -2.75
C VAL A 15 10.42 -9.21 -2.40
N LEU A 16 10.59 -9.60 -1.12
CA LEU A 16 11.69 -10.51 -0.78
C LEU A 16 11.36 -12.00 -0.88
N THR A 17 12.22 -12.71 -1.61
CA THR A 17 12.36 -14.17 -1.55
C THR A 17 12.79 -14.60 -0.13
N SER A 18 12.59 -15.88 0.22
CA SER A 18 12.86 -16.40 1.57
C SER A 18 14.31 -16.17 2.06
N ASP A 19 15.29 -16.04 1.15
CA ASP A 19 16.71 -15.88 1.47
C ASP A 19 17.10 -14.43 1.83
N GLU A 20 16.34 -13.43 1.38
CA GLU A 20 16.66 -12.01 1.57
C GLU A 20 16.10 -11.45 2.89
N ALA A 21 15.10 -12.12 3.47
CA ALA A 21 14.53 -11.80 4.78
C ALA A 21 15.55 -11.90 5.94
N ARG A 22 16.72 -12.51 5.71
CA ARG A 22 17.80 -12.67 6.71
C ARG A 22 18.59 -11.38 6.97
N ILE A 23 18.61 -10.41 6.06
CA ILE A 23 19.44 -9.19 6.15
C ILE A 23 18.88 -8.17 7.17
N VAL A 24 17.67 -8.39 7.69
CA VAL A 24 16.86 -7.37 8.38
C VAL A 24 17.08 -7.28 9.90
N ARG A 25 17.98 -8.08 10.49
CA ARG A 25 18.21 -8.08 11.95
C ARG A 25 19.44 -7.29 12.41
N GLU A 26 20.23 -6.71 11.51
CA GLU A 26 21.47 -6.02 11.87
C GLU A 26 21.51 -4.57 11.37
N PRO A 27 22.18 -3.64 12.09
CA PRO A 27 22.42 -2.30 11.59
C PRO A 27 23.27 -2.39 10.32
N ILE A 28 22.74 -1.91 9.20
CA ILE A 28 23.50 -1.73 7.96
C ILE A 28 24.47 -0.56 8.20
N PRO A 29 25.80 -0.76 8.21
CA PRO A 29 26.75 0.35 8.27
C PRO A 29 26.56 1.26 7.03
N ASP A 30 26.90 2.54 7.09
CA ASP A 30 26.78 3.48 5.95
C ASP A 30 27.44 2.92 4.65
N SER A 31 28.47 2.09 4.79
CA SER A 31 29.15 1.41 3.68
C SER A 31 28.32 0.34 2.95
N GLU A 32 27.22 -0.11 3.54
CA GLU A 32 26.33 -1.17 3.03
C GLU A 32 24.95 -0.62 2.63
N LEU A 33 24.60 0.63 2.97
CA LEU A 33 23.32 1.25 2.58
C LEU A 33 23.15 1.27 1.05
N MET A 34 24.24 1.53 0.32
CA MET A 34 24.24 1.52 -1.15
C MET A 34 24.06 0.14 -1.78
N LYS A 35 24.08 -0.93 -0.98
CA LYS A 35 23.77 -2.32 -1.41
C LYS A 35 22.40 -2.78 -0.91
N ALA A 36 21.72 -1.97 -0.11
CA ALA A 36 20.38 -2.27 0.32
C ALA A 36 19.41 -2.07 -0.86
N PRO A 37 18.27 -2.78 -0.86
CA PRO A 37 17.20 -2.55 -1.81
C PRO A 37 16.73 -1.08 -1.78
N ARG A 38 16.30 -0.56 -2.93
CA ARG A 38 16.07 0.88 -3.11
C ARG A 38 15.06 1.41 -2.11
N ILE A 39 13.95 0.72 -1.83
CA ILE A 39 13.00 1.18 -0.80
C ILE A 39 13.63 1.41 0.59
N VAL A 40 14.67 0.63 0.97
CA VAL A 40 15.38 0.81 2.24
C VAL A 40 16.20 2.09 2.19
N VAL A 41 16.88 2.33 1.07
CA VAL A 41 17.64 3.56 0.83
C VAL A 41 16.71 4.77 0.85
N GLU A 42 15.61 4.74 0.09
CA GLU A 42 14.65 5.84 0.01
C GLU A 42 14.03 6.14 1.37
N THR A 43 13.65 5.12 2.16
CA THR A 43 13.14 5.33 3.53
C THR A 43 14.15 6.01 4.45
N VAL A 44 15.44 5.70 4.32
CA VAL A 44 16.49 6.34 5.12
C VAL A 44 16.67 7.80 4.69
N LEU A 45 16.55 8.09 3.40
CA LEU A 45 16.76 9.42 2.83
C LEU A 45 15.53 10.33 2.95
N PHE A 46 14.33 9.78 3.10
CA PHE A 46 13.07 10.53 3.16
C PHE A 46 13.10 11.73 4.13
N PRO A 47 13.50 11.58 5.42
CA PRO A 47 13.50 12.73 6.34
C PRO A 47 14.51 13.82 5.97
N VAL A 48 15.53 13.48 5.18
CA VAL A 48 16.62 14.40 4.81
C VAL A 48 16.34 15.08 3.47
N ARG A 49 15.65 14.42 2.55
CA ARG A 49 15.25 14.97 1.24
C ARG A 49 13.88 15.62 1.35
N GLU A 50 12.84 14.81 1.37
CA GLU A 50 11.44 15.27 1.41
C GLU A 50 11.15 16.10 2.67
N GLY A 51 11.73 15.71 3.81
CA GLY A 51 11.59 16.49 5.04
C GLY A 51 12.26 17.87 4.99
N ALA A 52 13.37 18.02 4.26
CA ALA A 52 14.03 19.31 4.10
C ALA A 52 13.25 20.21 3.13
N ASP A 53 12.76 19.64 2.03
CA ASP A 53 11.93 20.34 1.05
C ASP A 53 10.60 20.79 1.69
N PHE A 54 9.95 19.94 2.47
CA PHE A 54 8.77 20.29 3.27
C PHE A 54 9.03 21.50 4.18
N VAL A 55 10.13 21.50 4.95
CA VAL A 55 10.47 22.63 5.83
C VAL A 55 10.78 23.90 5.02
N ALA A 56 11.41 23.77 3.85
CA ALA A 56 11.69 24.91 2.98
C ALA A 56 10.40 25.53 2.43
N GLU A 57 9.42 24.72 2.02
CA GLU A 57 8.12 25.18 1.55
C GLU A 57 7.31 25.85 2.67
N LEU A 58 7.27 25.27 3.88
CA LEU A 58 6.65 25.92 5.04
C LEU A 58 7.30 27.27 5.36
N PHE A 59 8.64 27.33 5.33
CA PHE A 59 9.36 28.58 5.55
C PHE A 59 9.07 29.60 4.44
N GLY A 60 8.89 29.16 3.19
CA GLY A 60 8.47 30.01 2.08
C GLY A 60 7.06 30.58 2.26
N ALA A 61 6.14 29.81 2.86
CA ALA A 61 4.75 30.21 3.05
C ALA A 61 4.56 31.26 4.16
N ASP A 62 5.12 31.06 5.35
CA ASP A 62 4.96 31.98 6.50
C ASP A 62 6.18 32.03 7.44
N GLY A 63 7.38 31.79 6.90
CA GLY A 63 8.61 31.83 7.65
C GLY A 63 8.67 30.80 8.79
N TRP A 64 9.27 31.20 9.91
CA TRP A 64 9.40 30.33 11.08
C TRP A 64 8.07 30.04 11.77
N ASP A 65 7.03 30.86 11.56
CA ASP A 65 5.73 30.63 12.21
C ASP A 65 5.04 29.38 11.64
N ALA A 66 5.05 29.18 10.32
CA ALA A 66 4.58 27.94 9.70
C ALA A 66 5.42 26.72 10.11
N VAL A 67 6.76 26.84 10.15
CA VAL A 67 7.63 25.74 10.58
C VAL A 67 7.36 25.37 12.04
N ASN A 68 7.19 26.36 12.93
CA ASN A 68 6.88 26.13 14.34
C ASN A 68 5.48 25.52 14.52
N ALA A 69 4.51 25.90 13.68
CA ALA A 69 3.17 25.29 13.68
C ALA A 69 3.24 23.78 13.38
N ALA A 70 4.10 23.36 12.45
CA ALA A 70 4.29 21.95 12.12
C ALA A 70 4.88 21.10 13.25
N TYR A 71 5.58 21.69 14.23
CA TYR A 71 5.95 20.96 15.45
C TYR A 71 4.76 20.67 16.37
N THR A 72 3.70 21.47 16.29
CA THR A 72 2.48 21.31 17.10
C THR A 72 1.43 20.48 16.39
N ASN A 73 1.38 20.59 15.06
CA ASN A 73 0.49 19.83 14.19
C ASN A 73 1.32 19.14 13.10
N PRO A 74 2.03 18.04 13.40
CA PRO A 74 2.89 17.39 12.41
C PRO A 74 2.08 16.81 11.25
N PRO A 75 2.69 16.65 10.06
CA PRO A 75 2.05 15.93 8.97
C PRO A 75 1.73 14.50 9.41
N ILE A 76 0.55 14.02 9.03
CA ILE A 76 -0.01 12.71 9.40
C ILE A 76 0.08 11.69 8.26
N SER A 77 0.46 12.11 7.06
CA SER A 77 0.73 11.25 5.91
C SER A 77 2.06 11.59 5.26
N THR A 78 2.65 10.64 4.52
CA THR A 78 3.82 10.94 3.70
C THR A 78 3.49 11.87 2.54
N GLU A 79 2.26 11.82 2.06
CA GLU A 79 1.73 12.72 1.02
C GLU A 79 1.81 14.18 1.45
N GLN A 80 1.43 14.51 2.68
CA GLN A 80 1.56 15.87 3.21
C GLN A 80 3.02 16.37 3.26
N VAL A 81 3.99 15.46 3.36
CA VAL A 81 5.42 15.80 3.30
C VAL A 81 5.87 15.97 1.84
N LEU A 82 5.37 15.13 0.94
CA LEU A 82 5.68 15.18 -0.50
C LEU A 82 5.01 16.36 -1.22
N HIS A 83 3.84 16.78 -0.75
CA HIS A 83 3.00 17.85 -1.29
C HIS A 83 2.66 18.84 -0.17
N PRO A 84 3.59 19.73 0.24
CA PRO A 84 3.42 20.61 1.39
C PRO A 84 2.20 21.54 1.30
N GLU A 85 1.72 21.84 0.09
CA GLU A 85 0.48 22.56 -0.16
C GLU A 85 -0.75 21.86 0.46
N ARG A 86 -0.84 20.53 0.38
CA ARG A 86 -1.95 19.76 0.97
C ARG A 86 -1.94 19.85 2.49
N TYR A 87 -0.74 19.85 3.08
CA TYR A 87 -0.57 20.08 4.52
C TYR A 87 -1.02 21.49 4.93
N LEU A 88 -0.64 22.50 4.16
CA LEU A 88 -1.01 23.90 4.43
C LEU A 88 -2.51 24.15 4.25
N GLU A 89 -3.16 23.44 3.33
CA GLU A 89 -4.61 23.45 3.12
C GLU A 89 -5.38 22.64 4.16
N GLY A 90 -4.67 21.84 4.97
CA GLY A 90 -5.27 21.00 6.01
C GLY A 90 -5.97 19.76 5.45
N GLU A 91 -5.58 19.30 4.27
CA GLU A 91 -6.09 18.06 3.69
C GLU A 91 -5.60 16.86 4.51
N GLU A 92 -6.51 16.00 4.93
CA GLU A 92 -6.21 14.78 5.66
C GLU A 92 -6.44 13.56 4.75
N PRO A 93 -5.63 12.48 4.88
CA PRO A 93 -5.89 11.25 4.16
C PRO A 93 -7.26 10.69 4.55
N HIS A 94 -7.93 10.06 3.58
CA HIS A 94 -9.15 9.30 3.82
C HIS A 94 -8.93 8.22 4.88
N LEU A 95 -9.93 8.07 5.75
CA LEU A 95 -9.96 6.98 6.71
C LEU A 95 -10.13 5.65 5.96
N THR A 96 -9.06 4.88 5.90
CA THR A 96 -9.04 3.55 5.29
C THR A 96 -9.02 2.47 6.36
N THR A 97 -10.04 1.61 6.34
CA THR A 97 -10.15 0.46 7.24
C THR A 97 -9.86 -0.84 6.49
N LEU A 98 -9.15 -1.76 7.15
CA LEU A 98 -8.93 -3.11 6.68
C LEU A 98 -9.31 -4.09 7.82
N PRO A 99 -10.29 -4.97 7.62
CA PRO A 99 -10.67 -5.96 8.63
C PRO A 99 -9.52 -6.93 8.95
N ASP A 100 -9.35 -7.27 10.23
CA ASP A 100 -8.45 -8.35 10.64
C ASP A 100 -9.12 -9.70 10.35
N ILE A 101 -8.65 -10.39 9.30
CA ILE A 101 -9.12 -11.70 8.87
C ILE A 101 -8.34 -12.86 9.52
N SER A 102 -7.31 -12.57 10.33
CA SER A 102 -6.46 -13.62 10.92
C SER A 102 -7.21 -14.64 11.77
N PRO A 103 -8.30 -14.31 12.51
CA PRO A 103 -9.06 -15.30 13.26
C PRO A 103 -9.81 -16.30 12.38
N ASP A 104 -10.14 -15.90 11.14
CA ASP A 104 -11.03 -16.64 10.24
C ASP A 104 -10.27 -17.45 9.17
N LEU A 105 -8.98 -17.16 8.93
CA LEU A 105 -8.07 -17.95 8.07
C LEU A 105 -7.70 -19.33 8.64
N GLY A 106 -8.21 -19.66 9.84
CA GLY A 106 -7.96 -20.92 10.52
C GLY A 106 -6.82 -20.89 11.53
N ARG A 107 -6.60 -22.05 12.17
CA ARG A 107 -5.73 -22.14 13.36
C ARG A 107 -4.26 -21.88 13.00
N GLY A 108 -3.68 -20.88 13.67
CA GLY A 108 -2.24 -20.57 13.64
C GLY A 108 -1.87 -19.38 12.77
N TRP A 109 -2.85 -18.80 12.06
CA TRP A 109 -2.72 -17.46 11.49
C TRP A 109 -2.72 -16.40 12.58
N ASN A 110 -1.85 -15.40 12.43
CA ASN A 110 -1.80 -14.24 13.33
C ASN A 110 -1.40 -13.00 12.54
N GLU A 111 -2.05 -11.87 12.82
CA GLU A 111 -1.60 -10.57 12.35
C GLU A 111 -0.31 -10.17 13.08
N VAL A 112 0.73 -9.85 12.30
CA VAL A 112 2.06 -9.47 12.79
C VAL A 112 2.18 -7.95 12.87
N VAL A 113 1.59 -7.25 11.91
CA VAL A 113 1.54 -5.79 11.85
C VAL A 113 0.31 -5.36 11.06
N SER A 114 -0.30 -4.26 11.51
CA SER A 114 -1.32 -3.50 10.80
C SER A 114 -0.90 -2.04 10.79
N ASP A 115 -0.67 -1.47 9.62
CA ASP A 115 -0.16 -0.10 9.47
C ASP A 115 -0.57 0.51 8.12
N ALA A 116 -0.12 1.72 7.81
CA ALA A 116 -0.21 2.32 6.48
C ALA A 116 1.17 2.29 5.78
N MET A 117 1.17 2.10 4.46
CA MET A 117 2.37 2.26 3.63
C MET A 117 2.65 3.75 3.37
N GLY A 118 1.61 4.53 3.06
CA GLY A 118 1.74 5.90 2.61
C GLY A 118 2.13 6.01 1.13
N GLU A 119 1.79 7.14 0.50
CA GLU A 119 2.13 7.44 -0.89
C GLU A 119 3.61 7.18 -1.20
N PHE A 120 4.51 7.62 -0.31
CA PHE A 120 5.94 7.53 -0.52
C PHE A 120 6.44 6.08 -0.68
N LEU A 121 6.04 5.17 0.22
CA LEU A 121 6.50 3.78 0.16
C LEU A 121 5.86 3.03 -1.01
N LEU A 122 4.61 3.33 -1.36
CA LEU A 122 3.96 2.77 -2.54
C LEU A 122 4.66 3.22 -3.83
N LYS A 123 4.96 4.52 -3.95
CA LYS A 123 5.75 5.05 -5.07
C LYS A 123 7.12 4.38 -5.15
N ALA A 124 7.87 4.35 -4.05
CA ALA A 124 9.19 3.72 -4.01
C ALA A 124 9.15 2.22 -4.38
N TYR A 125 8.08 1.52 -3.99
CA TYR A 125 7.85 0.13 -4.38
C TYR A 125 7.58 -0.01 -5.89
N LEU A 126 6.72 0.82 -6.48
CA LEU A 126 6.46 0.82 -7.92
C LEU A 126 7.73 1.10 -8.74
N GLU A 127 8.55 2.04 -8.26
CA GLU A 127 9.80 2.44 -8.90
C GLU A 127 10.89 1.35 -8.93
N GLU A 128 10.68 0.19 -8.30
CA GLU A 128 11.59 -0.94 -8.45
C GLU A 128 11.54 -1.56 -9.85
N TYR A 129 10.40 -1.43 -10.54
CA TYR A 129 10.21 -1.98 -11.89
C TYR A 129 9.61 -0.98 -12.88
N LEU A 130 9.14 0.18 -12.41
CA LEU A 130 8.69 1.29 -13.24
C LEU A 130 9.68 2.45 -13.22
N ASP A 131 9.67 3.28 -14.25
CA ASP A 131 10.39 4.56 -14.17
C ASP A 131 9.67 5.54 -13.23
N SER A 132 10.41 6.58 -12.80
CA SER A 132 9.90 7.52 -11.78
C SER A 132 8.68 8.32 -12.25
N SER A 133 8.54 8.57 -13.56
CA SER A 133 7.36 9.26 -14.10
C SER A 133 6.14 8.36 -14.01
N GLN A 134 6.26 7.12 -14.48
CA GLN A 134 5.17 6.14 -14.42
C GLN A 134 4.72 5.88 -12.97
N ALA A 135 5.67 5.74 -12.05
CA ALA A 135 5.34 5.56 -10.64
C ALA A 135 4.71 6.81 -10.01
N ALA A 136 5.09 8.01 -10.42
CA ALA A 136 4.44 9.25 -9.96
C ALA A 136 3.00 9.36 -10.48
N ASP A 137 2.79 9.12 -11.78
CA ASP A 137 1.46 9.15 -12.40
C ASP A 137 0.52 8.11 -11.76
N ALA A 138 1.04 6.92 -11.46
CA ALA A 138 0.30 5.86 -10.76
C ALA A 138 -0.13 6.24 -9.34
N MET A 139 0.54 7.21 -8.72
CA MET A 139 0.28 7.65 -7.34
C MET A 139 -0.58 8.90 -7.25
N ASP A 140 -0.96 9.50 -8.39
CA ASP A 140 -1.84 10.66 -8.42
C ASP A 140 -3.22 10.34 -7.81
N GLY A 141 -3.65 11.20 -6.88
CA GLY A 141 -4.90 11.04 -6.15
C GLY A 141 -4.90 9.89 -5.14
N TRP A 142 -3.73 9.43 -4.68
CA TRP A 142 -3.67 8.57 -3.50
C TRP A 142 -4.34 9.27 -2.33
N GLY A 143 -5.24 8.58 -1.64
CA GLY A 143 -6.03 9.17 -0.57
C GLY A 143 -5.89 8.45 0.76
N GLY A 144 -4.97 7.51 0.94
CA GLY A 144 -4.81 6.74 2.18
C GLY A 144 -4.85 5.23 1.98
N ASP A 145 -4.12 4.48 2.81
CA ASP A 145 -4.10 3.03 2.77
C ASP A 145 -4.05 2.40 4.16
N ARG A 146 -4.36 1.10 4.20
CA ARG A 146 -4.15 0.24 5.35
C ARG A 146 -3.70 -1.12 4.85
N TYR A 147 -2.65 -1.66 5.45
CA TYR A 147 -2.20 -3.02 5.19
C TYR A 147 -2.10 -3.82 6.48
N SER A 148 -2.21 -5.14 6.32
CA SER A 148 -1.95 -6.15 7.34
C SER A 148 -0.98 -7.19 6.79
N LEU A 149 0.00 -7.55 7.61
CA LEU A 149 0.90 -8.67 7.35
C LEU A 149 0.61 -9.78 8.34
N LEU A 150 0.33 -10.97 7.83
CA LEU A 150 -0.04 -12.14 8.61
C LEU A 150 1.00 -13.24 8.40
N ASN A 151 1.22 -14.04 9.45
CA ASN A 151 2.00 -15.27 9.38
C ASN A 151 1.10 -16.48 9.60
N GLY A 152 1.28 -17.50 8.77
CA GLY A 152 0.63 -18.80 8.86
C GLY A 152 1.35 -19.78 9.80
N PRO A 153 0.69 -20.91 10.10
CA PRO A 153 1.18 -21.92 11.05
C PRO A 153 2.49 -22.61 10.66
N LEU A 154 2.82 -22.66 9.36
CA LEU A 154 4.03 -23.27 8.82
C LEU A 154 5.09 -22.23 8.41
N GLY A 155 4.86 -20.96 8.74
CA GLY A 155 5.73 -19.85 8.39
C GLY A 155 5.35 -19.13 7.11
N GLU A 156 4.21 -19.48 6.51
CA GLU A 156 3.67 -18.80 5.33
C GLU A 156 3.42 -17.31 5.62
N ARG A 157 3.49 -16.47 4.60
CA ARG A 157 3.14 -15.06 4.70
C ARG A 157 1.94 -14.70 3.85
N LEU A 158 1.15 -13.76 4.37
CA LEU A 158 0.05 -13.14 3.66
C LEU A 158 0.08 -11.63 3.92
N PHE A 159 0.19 -10.87 2.84
CA PHE A 159 0.01 -9.43 2.82
C PHE A 159 -1.38 -9.11 2.27
N VAL A 160 -2.08 -8.21 2.93
CA VAL A 160 -3.36 -7.66 2.49
C VAL A 160 -3.29 -6.15 2.62
N SER A 161 -3.74 -5.41 1.61
CA SER A 161 -3.85 -3.96 1.65
C SER A 161 -5.14 -3.47 1.01
N MET A 162 -5.72 -2.44 1.60
CA MET A 162 -6.76 -1.61 1.02
C MET A 162 -6.16 -0.22 0.76
N ILE A 163 -6.21 0.23 -0.48
CA ILE A 163 -5.73 1.56 -0.89
C ILE A 163 -6.93 2.35 -1.40
N ARG A 164 -7.09 3.60 -0.93
CA ARG A 164 -8.13 4.52 -1.37
C ARG A 164 -7.53 5.57 -2.29
N TRP A 165 -8.31 5.91 -3.30
CA TRP A 165 -8.02 6.97 -4.25
C TRP A 165 -9.12 8.02 -4.19
N ASP A 166 -8.80 9.23 -4.62
CA ASP A 166 -9.76 10.33 -4.70
C ASP A 166 -10.89 10.03 -5.68
N THR A 167 -10.53 9.39 -6.79
CA THR A 167 -11.49 9.08 -7.86
C THR A 167 -11.30 7.69 -8.43
N PHE A 168 -12.34 7.19 -9.09
CA PHE A 168 -12.28 5.93 -9.84
C PHE A 168 -11.21 5.95 -10.95
N PRO A 169 -11.05 7.02 -11.75
CA PRO A 169 -9.93 7.17 -12.67
C PRO A 169 -8.56 6.98 -12.02
N ASN A 170 -8.30 7.60 -10.86
CA ASN A 170 -7.01 7.43 -10.16
C ASN A 170 -6.75 5.96 -9.79
N ALA A 171 -7.76 5.27 -9.23
CA ALA A 171 -7.66 3.83 -8.95
C ALA A 171 -7.45 2.98 -10.22
N ALA A 172 -8.00 3.40 -11.37
CA ALA A 172 -7.80 2.75 -12.66
C ALA A 172 -6.35 2.87 -13.12
N GLU A 173 -5.80 4.09 -13.06
CA GLU A 173 -4.43 4.42 -13.47
C GLU A 173 -3.41 3.62 -12.65
N PHE A 174 -3.61 3.52 -11.33
CA PHE A 174 -2.78 2.66 -10.48
C PHE A 174 -2.86 1.19 -10.91
N MET A 175 -4.06 0.66 -11.17
CA MET A 175 -4.23 -0.74 -11.59
C MET A 175 -3.57 -1.03 -12.96
N ASP A 176 -3.62 -0.08 -13.88
CA ASP A 176 -2.96 -0.19 -15.19
C ASP A 176 -1.44 -0.13 -15.06
N SER A 177 -0.92 0.79 -14.26
CA SER A 177 0.51 0.88 -13.95
C SER A 177 1.02 -0.36 -13.21
N TYR A 178 0.24 -0.89 -12.27
CA TYR A 178 0.57 -2.12 -11.55
C TYR A 178 0.60 -3.33 -12.49
N GLN A 179 -0.23 -3.37 -13.53
CA GLN A 179 -0.15 -4.41 -14.55
C GLN A 179 1.16 -4.36 -15.34
N VAL A 180 1.64 -3.15 -15.68
CA VAL A 180 2.96 -2.96 -16.29
C VAL A 180 4.06 -3.41 -15.33
N PHE A 181 3.97 -2.99 -14.07
CA PHE A 181 4.90 -3.38 -13.01
C PHE A 181 5.03 -4.91 -12.91
N MET A 182 3.91 -5.64 -12.86
CA MET A 182 3.92 -7.10 -12.77
C MET A 182 4.46 -7.76 -14.05
N GLY A 183 4.23 -7.14 -15.22
CA GLY A 183 4.79 -7.60 -16.49
C GLY A 183 6.32 -7.51 -16.53
N VAL A 184 6.89 -6.45 -15.96
CA VAL A 184 8.35 -6.28 -15.82
C VAL A 184 8.91 -7.17 -14.71
N LYS A 185 8.28 -7.19 -13.52
CA LYS A 185 8.68 -8.02 -12.36
C LYS A 185 8.81 -9.50 -12.74
N TYR A 186 7.87 -10.02 -13.52
CA TYR A 186 7.86 -11.43 -13.95
C TYR A 186 8.48 -11.68 -15.32
N GLN A 187 9.16 -10.70 -15.90
CA GLN A 187 9.84 -10.89 -17.17
C GLN A 187 10.94 -11.96 -17.03
N GLY A 188 10.79 -13.07 -17.74
CA GLY A 188 11.76 -14.18 -17.71
C GLY A 188 11.57 -15.17 -16.57
N VAL A 189 10.50 -15.06 -15.79
CA VAL A 189 10.12 -16.06 -14.78
C VAL A 189 9.24 -17.12 -15.44
N ASP A 190 9.69 -18.37 -15.41
CA ASP A 190 8.95 -19.50 -15.97
C ASP A 190 7.75 -19.87 -15.10
N GLY A 191 6.66 -20.31 -15.74
CA GLY A 191 5.47 -20.81 -15.05
C GLY A 191 4.53 -19.74 -14.49
N VAL A 192 4.74 -18.46 -14.81
CA VAL A 192 3.83 -17.39 -14.41
C VAL A 192 2.55 -17.42 -15.24
N VAL A 193 1.40 -17.44 -14.56
CA VAL A 193 0.07 -17.34 -15.16
C VAL A 193 -0.60 -16.06 -14.67
N SER A 194 -1.30 -15.35 -15.55
CA SER A 194 -2.17 -14.23 -15.16
C SER A 194 -3.60 -14.47 -15.63
N GLU A 195 -4.56 -14.21 -14.76
CA GLU A 195 -6.00 -14.37 -15.00
C GLU A 195 -6.76 -13.15 -14.47
N GLY A 196 -7.94 -12.86 -15.03
CA GLY A 196 -8.79 -11.74 -14.60
C GLY A 196 -9.28 -10.86 -15.77
N ASP A 197 -9.80 -9.69 -15.42
CA ASP A 197 -10.36 -8.69 -16.32
C ASP A 197 -9.88 -7.26 -15.98
N GLN A 198 -10.61 -6.24 -16.42
CA GLN A 198 -10.26 -4.82 -16.18
C GLN A 198 -10.53 -4.36 -14.74
N SER A 199 -11.24 -5.14 -13.94
CA SER A 199 -11.64 -4.82 -12.56
C SER A 199 -10.88 -5.63 -11.53
N SER A 200 -10.38 -6.81 -11.90
CA SER A 200 -9.51 -7.60 -11.05
C SER A 200 -8.53 -8.44 -11.85
N ARG A 201 -7.35 -8.68 -11.29
CA ARG A 201 -6.34 -9.55 -11.88
C ARG A 201 -5.61 -10.33 -10.81
N ARG A 202 -5.27 -11.57 -11.12
CA ARG A 202 -4.40 -12.43 -10.34
C ARG A 202 -3.18 -12.80 -11.17
N TRP A 203 -2.03 -12.87 -10.52
CA TRP A 203 -0.81 -13.44 -11.05
C TRP A 203 -0.36 -14.57 -10.15
N ILE A 204 -0.09 -15.73 -10.74
CA ILE A 204 0.31 -16.95 -10.06
C ILE A 204 1.73 -17.24 -10.54
N ALA A 205 2.70 -17.03 -9.66
CA ALA A 205 4.12 -17.33 -9.88
C ALA A 205 4.54 -18.53 -9.01
N PRO A 206 5.73 -19.12 -9.23
CA PRO A 206 6.19 -20.27 -8.46
C PRO A 206 6.28 -20.03 -6.94
N GLU A 207 6.63 -18.81 -6.52
CA GLU A 207 6.88 -18.46 -5.10
C GLU A 207 5.75 -17.65 -4.47
N GLU A 208 4.88 -17.04 -5.28
CA GLU A 208 3.83 -16.15 -4.78
C GLU A 208 2.61 -16.12 -5.70
N THR A 209 1.48 -15.74 -5.11
CA THR A 209 0.26 -15.35 -5.81
C THR A 209 -0.07 -13.92 -5.41
N VAL A 210 -0.26 -13.06 -6.41
CA VAL A 210 -0.67 -11.67 -6.24
C VAL A 210 -2.09 -11.52 -6.78
N PHE A 211 -2.99 -10.94 -6.00
CA PHE A 211 -4.31 -10.52 -6.43
C PHE A 211 -4.45 -9.00 -6.29
N MET A 212 -5.06 -8.38 -7.29
CA MET A 212 -5.46 -6.99 -7.24
C MET A 212 -6.88 -6.85 -7.76
N GLY A 213 -7.75 -6.20 -7.00
CA GLY A 213 -9.15 -5.96 -7.37
C GLY A 213 -9.56 -4.54 -7.04
N ARG A 214 -10.28 -3.88 -7.95
CA ARG A 214 -10.77 -2.52 -7.77
C ARG A 214 -12.22 -2.53 -7.28
N ILE A 215 -12.49 -1.76 -6.23
CA ILE A 215 -13.81 -1.59 -5.60
C ILE A 215 -14.14 -0.08 -5.58
N GLY A 216 -14.81 0.41 -6.63
CA GLY A 216 -15.01 1.84 -6.80
C GLY A 216 -13.67 2.59 -6.90
N PRO A 217 -13.42 3.64 -6.09
CA PRO A 217 -12.14 4.33 -6.03
C PRO A 217 -11.15 3.65 -5.05
N ALA A 218 -11.32 2.36 -4.75
CA ALA A 218 -10.42 1.62 -3.86
C ALA A 218 -9.76 0.43 -4.59
N ILE A 219 -8.59 0.02 -4.13
CA ILE A 219 -7.87 -1.17 -4.58
C ILE A 219 -7.67 -2.10 -3.40
N LEU A 220 -8.15 -3.35 -3.53
CA LEU A 220 -7.78 -4.47 -2.69
C LEU A 220 -6.57 -5.16 -3.30
N TRP A 221 -5.49 -5.29 -2.55
CA TRP A 221 -4.24 -5.90 -2.95
C TRP A 221 -3.85 -7.00 -1.98
N ILE A 222 -3.62 -8.22 -2.48
CA ILE A 222 -3.28 -9.38 -1.66
C ILE A 222 -2.05 -10.06 -2.27
N ILE A 223 -1.09 -10.45 -1.44
CA ILE A 223 0.06 -11.28 -1.82
C ILE A 223 0.19 -12.42 -0.82
N GLY A 224 0.32 -13.65 -1.30
CA GLY A 224 0.60 -14.80 -0.44
C GLY A 224 1.37 -15.90 -1.16
N GLU A 225 1.98 -16.81 -0.42
CA GLU A 225 2.83 -17.90 -0.94
C GLU A 225 2.06 -19.00 -1.72
N GLY A 226 0.74 -18.85 -1.89
CA GLY A 226 -0.06 -19.81 -2.64
C GLY A 226 -1.45 -19.32 -3.02
N THR A 227 -2.04 -19.96 -4.03
CA THR A 227 -3.36 -19.58 -4.56
C THR A 227 -4.49 -19.83 -3.57
N ALA A 228 -4.39 -20.87 -2.74
CA ALA A 228 -5.42 -21.22 -1.78
C ALA A 228 -5.60 -20.14 -0.70
N VAL A 229 -4.51 -19.70 -0.08
CA VAL A 229 -4.56 -18.66 0.97
C VAL A 229 -5.01 -17.31 0.42
N VAL A 230 -4.58 -16.96 -0.81
CA VAL A 230 -5.03 -15.71 -1.46
C VAL A 230 -6.53 -15.77 -1.79
N GLY A 231 -7.03 -16.94 -2.21
CA GLY A 231 -8.46 -17.15 -2.44
C GLY A 231 -9.28 -17.03 -1.14
N GLU A 232 -8.85 -17.69 -0.08
CA GLU A 232 -9.51 -17.64 1.23
C GLU A 232 -9.53 -16.22 1.82
N ALA A 233 -8.40 -15.51 1.74
CA ALA A 233 -8.32 -14.11 2.17
C ALA A 233 -9.26 -13.20 1.37
N LEU A 234 -9.35 -13.39 0.05
CA LEU A 234 -10.26 -12.64 -0.81
C LEU A 234 -11.72 -12.85 -0.42
N ASP A 235 -12.12 -14.10 -0.17
CA ASP A 235 -13.50 -14.43 0.21
C ASP A 235 -13.86 -13.80 1.57
N LEU A 236 -12.98 -13.92 2.57
CA LEU A 236 -13.18 -13.33 3.90
C LEU A 236 -13.30 -11.79 3.86
N LEU A 237 -12.47 -11.14 3.04
CA LEU A 237 -12.51 -9.69 2.88
C LEU A 237 -13.75 -9.25 2.12
N ALA A 238 -14.18 -10.00 1.11
CA ALA A 238 -15.42 -9.71 0.39
C ALA A 238 -16.63 -9.76 1.33
N ASP A 239 -16.70 -10.77 2.19
CA ASP A 239 -17.77 -10.92 3.19
C ASP A 239 -17.73 -9.79 4.22
N ALA A 240 -16.55 -9.45 4.75
CA ALA A 240 -16.40 -8.38 5.74
C ALA A 240 -16.78 -7.00 5.16
N LEU A 241 -16.33 -6.68 3.94
CA LEU A 241 -16.64 -5.40 3.28
C LEU A 241 -18.13 -5.30 2.88
N ALA A 242 -18.77 -6.43 2.55
CA ALA A 242 -20.20 -6.45 2.28
C ALA A 242 -21.04 -6.23 3.56
N ALA A 243 -20.58 -6.73 4.71
CA ALA A 243 -21.25 -6.55 5.99
C ALA A 243 -21.24 -5.08 6.48
N ASP A 244 -20.19 -4.33 6.15
CA ASP A 244 -20.05 -2.91 6.51
C ASP A 244 -20.75 -1.95 5.53
N ALA A 245 -21.32 -2.44 4.44
CA ALA A 245 -22.02 -1.60 3.47
C ALA A 245 -23.34 -1.05 4.08
N PRO A 246 -23.63 0.26 3.92
CA PRO A 246 -24.89 0.82 4.38
C PRO A 246 -26.06 0.10 3.70
N PRO A 247 -27.17 -0.19 4.43
CA PRO A 247 -28.31 -0.89 3.86
C PRO A 247 -28.84 -0.13 2.64
N PRO A 248 -29.32 -0.84 1.60
CA PRO A 248 -29.83 -0.19 0.39
C PRO A 248 -30.95 0.78 0.77
N THR A 249 -30.88 2.01 0.26
CA THR A 249 -31.94 3.01 0.46
C THR A 249 -33.25 2.42 -0.03
N PRO A 250 -34.31 2.32 0.80
CA PRO A 250 -35.56 1.72 0.38
C PRO A 250 -36.11 2.50 -0.81
N VAL A 251 -36.27 1.82 -1.94
CA VAL A 251 -36.91 2.38 -3.13
C VAL A 251 -38.33 2.72 -2.74
N GLY A 252 -38.63 4.02 -2.64
CA GLY A 252 -39.92 4.53 -2.22
C GLY A 252 -41.03 3.86 -3.01
N GLY A 253 -41.84 3.04 -2.33
CA GLY A 253 -43.00 2.40 -2.90
C GLY A 253 -43.93 3.47 -3.44
N GLY A 254 -43.96 3.60 -4.78
CA GLY A 254 -44.89 4.46 -5.50
C GLY A 254 -46.29 4.13 -5.02
N THR A 255 -46.89 5.03 -4.27
CA THR A 255 -48.26 4.90 -3.83
C THR A 255 -49.13 5.12 -5.05
N THR A 256 -49.60 4.05 -5.69
CA THR A 256 -50.72 4.14 -6.61
C THR A 256 -51.92 4.58 -5.77
N ARG A 257 -52.28 5.86 -5.85
CA ARG A 257 -53.56 6.34 -5.32
C ARG A 257 -54.70 5.82 -6.21
N PRO A 258 -55.83 5.43 -5.61
CA PRO A 258 -57.01 4.91 -6.31
C PRO A 258 -57.73 5.98 -7.14
#